data_AF-A0A9D6LNA9-F1
#
_entry.id   AF-A0A9D6LNA9-F1
#
_cell.length_a   1.000
_cell.length_b   1.000
_cell.length_c   1.000
_cell.angle_alpha   90.00
_cell.angle_beta   90.00
_cell.angle_gamma   90.00
#
_symmetry.space_group_name_H-M   'P 1'
#
loop_
_entity.id
_entity.type
_entity.pdbx_description
1 polymer ?
#
loop_
_entity_poly.entity_id
_entity_poly.type
_entity_poly.pdbx_seq_one_letter_code
_entity_poly.pdbx_strand_id
1 'polypeptide(L)'
;MSRCRTFLPAVFIGAVSFLVITACTSSTRSVSTHPVWTNYEINASVFSMAFEGNDVWVGTEQGLIKYDLVQDQIIARYDSKNGLVSDIVTTIKVDSQGNKWIGTHGGGLARFDGKTWRNFNVPDLADPYVYDILFDRVGRMWAANWKGVSIFDGTHWKSYTKKDGIVDDWVYALAMDRDGVIWLGTEGGVTRYDGQRFVSYTHKDGVGADLQAIGSYEKMANPSFHHRTTPGKEAEGYNPNYILAAAVDSQNNKWFGTWGAGLSRFDGKRWTTYTTRDGLSGNFISDILIDPGDDLYVATEGGVSVFSRGRWNRFTTKDGLVDDGVFAAVMDPFGSKWFGTLKGISKLEGFSAP
;
A
#
# COMPACT_ATOMS: atom_id res chain seq x y z
N MET A 1 -15.72 -14.74 43.15
CA MET A 1 -15.90 -15.87 44.09
C MET A 1 -15.52 -17.16 43.37
N SER A 2 -14.26 -17.58 43.49
CA SER A 2 -13.72 -18.81 42.92
C SER A 2 -14.05 -19.99 43.83
N ARG A 3 -14.72 -21.03 43.31
CA ARG A 3 -14.97 -22.28 44.04
C ARG A 3 -13.76 -23.22 43.85
N CYS A 4 -13.00 -23.46 44.90
CA CYS A 4 -12.07 -24.59 44.97
C CYS A 4 -12.82 -25.84 45.42
N ARG A 5 -12.63 -26.97 44.74
CA ARG A 5 -13.04 -28.30 45.22
C ARG A 5 -11.80 -29.05 45.68
N THR A 6 -11.76 -29.39 46.97
CA THR A 6 -10.73 -30.21 47.58
C THR A 6 -11.16 -31.69 47.49
N PHE A 7 -10.32 -32.55 46.93
CA PHE A 7 -10.47 -34.00 47.04
C PHE A 7 -9.42 -34.52 48.03
N LEU A 8 -9.87 -35.26 49.06
CA LEU A 8 -9.02 -36.01 49.98
C LEU A 8 -9.06 -37.49 49.58
N PRO A 9 -7.93 -38.19 49.42
CA PRO A 9 -7.92 -39.65 49.41
C PRO A 9 -7.68 -40.22 50.83
N ALA A 10 -8.20 -41.42 51.04
CA ALA A 10 -8.09 -42.19 52.27
C ALA A 10 -6.68 -42.75 52.50
N VAL A 11 -6.39 -43.03 53.76
CA VAL A 11 -5.11 -43.46 54.34
C VAL A 11 -4.64 -44.83 53.82
N PHE A 12 -3.37 -44.94 53.41
CA PHE A 12 -2.54 -46.15 53.54
C PHE A 12 -1.06 -45.77 53.76
N ILE A 13 -0.37 -46.62 54.50
CA ILE A 13 0.91 -46.42 55.21
C ILE A 13 2.12 -46.39 54.26
N GLY A 14 3.01 -45.40 54.41
CA GLY A 14 4.34 -45.38 53.79
C GLY A 14 4.86 -43.96 53.54
N ALA A 15 5.97 -43.58 54.18
CA ALA A 15 6.54 -42.24 54.11
C ALA A 15 7.09 -41.90 52.71
N VAL A 16 6.43 -40.99 52.00
CA VAL A 16 6.98 -40.26 50.85
C VAL A 16 6.49 -38.81 50.95
N SER A 17 7.43 -37.86 51.10
CA SER A 17 7.12 -36.43 51.02
C SER A 17 6.72 -36.07 49.59
N PHE A 18 5.45 -35.75 49.38
CA PHE A 18 4.98 -35.16 48.13
C PHE A 18 4.94 -33.64 48.26
N LEU A 19 5.74 -32.96 47.44
CA LEU A 19 5.65 -31.51 47.22
C LEU A 19 4.33 -31.22 46.48
N VAL A 20 3.36 -30.59 47.16
CA VAL A 20 2.13 -30.12 46.52
C VAL A 20 2.47 -28.84 45.74
N ILE A 21 2.75 -28.98 44.43
CA ILE A 21 2.84 -27.82 43.55
C ILE A 21 1.42 -27.36 43.24
N THR A 22 0.99 -26.28 43.87
CA THR A 22 -0.25 -25.59 43.47
C THR A 22 0.05 -24.85 42.16
N ALA A 23 -0.29 -25.45 41.02
CA ALA A 23 -0.27 -24.76 39.75
C ALA A 23 -1.43 -23.76 39.72
N CYS A 24 -1.16 -22.51 40.11
CA CYS A 24 -2.05 -21.40 39.81
C CYS A 24 -2.01 -21.18 38.30
N THR A 25 -3.01 -21.68 37.57
CA THR A 25 -3.27 -21.20 36.21
C THR A 25 -3.72 -19.75 36.32
N SER A 26 -2.81 -18.80 36.18
CA SER A 26 -3.18 -17.42 35.90
C SER A 26 -3.82 -17.42 34.52
N SER A 27 -5.15 -17.36 34.44
CA SER A 27 -5.77 -16.95 33.19
C SER A 27 -5.43 -15.48 33.01
N THR A 28 -4.38 -15.20 32.24
CA THR A 28 -4.23 -13.89 31.64
C THR A 28 -5.40 -13.74 30.68
N ARG A 29 -6.49 -13.10 31.15
CA ARG A 29 -7.47 -12.54 30.23
C ARG A 29 -6.67 -11.67 29.25
N SER A 30 -6.67 -12.04 27.98
CA SER A 30 -6.23 -11.14 26.93
C SER A 30 -7.12 -9.92 27.03
N VAL A 31 -6.59 -8.81 27.51
CA VAL A 31 -7.34 -7.56 27.45
C VAL A 31 -7.36 -7.16 25.98
N SER A 32 -8.55 -7.16 25.39
CA SER A 32 -8.74 -6.75 24.00
C SER A 32 -8.58 -5.24 23.90
N THR A 33 -7.47 -4.80 23.32
CA THR A 33 -7.28 -3.42 22.91
C THR A 33 -7.98 -3.23 21.56
N HIS A 34 -8.95 -2.32 21.47
CA HIS A 34 -9.66 -2.04 20.21
C HIS A 34 -8.90 -0.98 19.41
N PRO A 35 -8.84 -1.07 18.07
CA PRO A 35 -8.23 -0.03 17.28
C PRO A 35 -9.04 1.27 17.43
N VAL A 36 -8.35 2.41 17.48
CA VAL A 36 -8.97 3.73 17.53
C VAL A 36 -8.86 4.38 16.17
N TRP A 37 -10.01 4.74 15.60
CA TRP A 37 -10.12 5.32 14.27
C TRP A 37 -10.72 6.72 14.31
N THR A 38 -10.17 7.62 13.49
CA THR A 38 -10.75 8.91 13.15
C THR A 38 -11.02 8.94 11.65
N ASN A 39 -12.24 9.30 11.24
CA ASN A 39 -12.64 9.30 9.83
C ASN A 39 -12.91 10.73 9.33
N TYR A 40 -12.50 11.00 8.10
CA TYR A 40 -12.65 12.29 7.42
C TYR A 40 -13.41 12.09 6.11
N GLU A 41 -14.60 12.68 5.99
CA GLU A 41 -15.46 12.54 4.81
C GLU A 41 -15.03 13.51 3.71
N ILE A 42 -14.47 12.98 2.62
CA ILE A 42 -14.03 13.77 1.45
C ILE A 42 -15.04 13.69 0.29
N ASN A 43 -16.01 12.76 0.36
CA ASN A 43 -17.01 12.51 -0.68
C ASN A 43 -16.39 12.25 -2.08
N ALA A 44 -15.23 11.59 -2.10
CA ALA A 44 -14.54 11.14 -3.29
C ALA A 44 -13.65 9.93 -2.93
N SER A 45 -13.31 9.09 -3.90
CA SER A 45 -12.29 8.05 -3.64
C SER A 45 -10.93 8.71 -3.49
N VAL A 46 -10.17 8.27 -2.49
CA VAL A 46 -8.84 8.79 -2.18
C VAL A 46 -7.78 7.80 -2.64
N PHE A 47 -7.05 8.16 -3.69
CA PHE A 47 -6.03 7.30 -4.32
C PHE A 47 -4.62 7.57 -3.86
N SER A 48 -4.34 8.76 -3.32
CA SER A 48 -3.02 9.11 -2.82
C SER A 48 -3.13 10.20 -1.78
N MET A 49 -2.18 10.22 -0.84
CA MET A 49 -2.06 11.28 0.16
C MET A 49 -0.59 11.69 0.33
N ALA A 50 -0.35 12.96 0.64
CA ALA A 50 0.96 13.44 1.04
C ALA A 50 0.84 14.52 2.11
N PHE A 51 1.58 14.37 3.21
CA PHE A 51 1.56 15.30 4.33
C PHE A 51 2.54 16.46 4.13
N GLU A 52 2.10 17.66 4.50
CA GLU A 52 2.89 18.89 4.54
C GLU A 52 2.62 19.59 5.88
N GLY A 53 3.39 19.25 6.91
CA GLY A 53 3.13 19.71 8.28
C GLY A 53 1.81 19.13 8.81
N ASN A 54 0.84 20.02 9.08
CA ASN A 54 -0.50 19.64 9.56
C ASN A 54 -1.52 19.47 8.43
N ASP A 55 -1.18 19.91 7.21
CA ASP A 55 -2.06 19.79 6.05
C ASP A 55 -1.81 18.47 5.33
N VAL A 56 -2.83 17.95 4.68
CA VAL A 56 -2.72 16.81 3.78
C VAL A 56 -3.18 17.17 2.38
N TRP A 57 -2.34 16.83 1.40
CA TRP A 57 -2.69 16.83 -0.01
C TRP A 57 -3.32 15.48 -0.33
N VAL A 58 -4.53 15.49 -0.88
CA VAL A 58 -5.35 14.31 -1.15
C VAL A 58 -5.64 14.21 -2.64
N GLY A 59 -5.19 13.14 -3.26
CA GLY A 59 -5.43 12.83 -4.66
C GLY A 59 -6.70 12.00 -4.80
N THR A 60 -7.62 12.45 -5.66
CA THR A 60 -8.93 11.83 -5.84
C THR A 60 -9.26 11.60 -7.31
N GLU A 61 -10.40 10.95 -7.60
CA GLU A 61 -10.92 10.89 -8.98
C GLU A 61 -11.46 12.23 -9.52
N GLN A 62 -11.59 13.25 -8.65
CA GLN A 62 -12.22 14.54 -8.96
C GLN A 62 -11.22 15.72 -8.87
N GLY A 63 -9.95 15.42 -8.65
CA GLY A 63 -8.88 16.41 -8.55
C GLY A 63 -7.98 16.20 -7.34
N LEU A 64 -7.16 17.22 -7.09
CA LEU A 64 -6.31 17.36 -5.92
C LEU A 64 -7.00 18.25 -4.88
N ILE A 65 -7.03 17.79 -3.63
CA ILE A 65 -7.61 18.51 -2.50
C ILE A 65 -6.49 18.85 -1.52
N LYS A 66 -6.49 20.06 -0.99
CA LYS A 66 -5.72 20.39 0.22
C LYS A 66 -6.67 20.43 1.40
N TYR A 67 -6.38 19.64 2.43
CA TYR A 67 -7.26 19.42 3.58
C TYR A 67 -6.55 19.78 4.89
N ASP A 68 -7.23 20.55 5.75
CA ASP A 68 -6.79 20.88 7.10
C ASP A 68 -7.34 19.84 8.07
N LEU A 69 -6.46 19.05 8.68
CA LEU A 69 -6.84 17.98 9.60
C LEU A 69 -7.20 18.49 11.01
N VAL A 70 -6.79 19.72 11.35
CA VAL A 70 -7.10 20.34 12.64
C VAL A 70 -8.48 20.99 12.60
N GLN A 71 -8.79 21.67 11.49
CA GLN A 71 -10.04 22.37 11.28
C GLN A 71 -11.11 21.51 10.60
N ASP A 72 -10.77 20.28 10.19
CA ASP A 72 -11.67 19.33 9.56
C ASP A 72 -12.35 19.92 8.30
N GLN A 73 -11.55 20.55 7.43
CA GLN A 73 -12.09 21.24 6.26
C GLN A 73 -11.18 21.21 5.04
N ILE A 74 -11.82 21.34 3.89
CA ILE A 74 -11.15 21.51 2.60
C ILE A 74 -10.69 22.96 2.46
N ILE A 75 -9.39 23.16 2.34
CA ILE A 75 -8.77 24.48 2.15
C ILE A 75 -8.77 24.87 0.67
N ALA A 76 -8.49 23.91 -0.22
CA ALA A 76 -8.38 24.17 -1.66
C ALA A 76 -8.72 22.93 -2.49
N ARG A 77 -9.18 23.17 -3.72
CA ARG A 77 -9.44 22.15 -4.74
C ARG A 77 -8.76 22.55 -6.04
N TYR A 78 -8.11 21.59 -6.68
CA TYR A 78 -7.47 21.76 -7.99
C TYR A 78 -7.90 20.65 -8.94
N ASP A 79 -8.34 21.03 -10.13
CA ASP A 79 -8.84 20.19 -11.21
C ASP A 79 -8.31 20.72 -12.57
N SER A 80 -8.73 20.09 -13.66
CA SER A 80 -8.36 20.47 -15.03
C SER A 80 -8.79 21.87 -15.45
N LYS A 81 -9.69 22.52 -14.70
CA LYS A 81 -10.19 23.87 -14.97
C LYS A 81 -9.41 24.93 -14.21
N ASN A 82 -8.64 24.58 -13.18
CA ASN A 82 -8.00 25.55 -12.30
C ASN A 82 -6.55 25.21 -11.88
N GLY A 83 -5.84 24.41 -12.69
CA GLY A 83 -4.37 24.33 -12.67
C GLY A 83 -3.79 22.93 -12.81
N LEU A 84 -4.57 21.89 -12.49
CA LEU A 84 -4.14 20.51 -12.62
C LEU A 84 -4.22 20.06 -14.09
N VAL A 85 -3.40 19.09 -14.48
CA VAL A 85 -3.33 18.62 -15.87
C VAL A 85 -4.43 17.61 -16.25
N SER A 86 -5.05 16.96 -15.27
CA SER A 86 -6.17 16.03 -15.42
C SER A 86 -6.83 15.83 -14.05
N ASP A 87 -8.14 15.55 -14.02
CA ASP A 87 -8.91 15.47 -12.77
C ASP A 87 -8.56 14.23 -11.94
N ILE A 88 -8.12 13.15 -12.56
CA ILE A 88 -7.86 11.90 -11.84
C ILE A 88 -6.40 11.90 -11.36
N VAL A 89 -6.21 12.15 -10.07
CA VAL A 89 -4.89 12.11 -9.41
C VAL A 89 -4.59 10.69 -8.96
N THR A 90 -3.49 10.13 -9.44
CA THR A 90 -3.07 8.75 -9.16
C THR A 90 -2.01 8.67 -8.07
N THR A 91 -1.13 9.67 -7.97
CA THR A 91 -0.03 9.70 -7.00
C THR A 91 0.37 11.13 -6.67
N ILE A 92 0.78 11.34 -5.42
CA ILE A 92 1.33 12.60 -4.93
C ILE A 92 2.60 12.27 -4.16
N LYS A 93 3.72 12.89 -4.53
CA LYS A 93 4.96 12.85 -3.75
C LYS A 93 5.45 14.26 -3.50
N VAL A 94 6.04 14.48 -2.33
CA VAL A 94 6.62 15.76 -1.96
C VAL A 94 8.14 15.62 -2.02
N ASP A 95 8.80 16.50 -2.78
CA ASP A 95 10.25 16.52 -2.84
C ASP A 95 10.87 17.25 -1.63
N SER A 96 12.19 17.18 -1.50
CA SER A 96 12.92 17.82 -0.40
C SER A 96 12.78 19.35 -0.32
N GLN A 97 12.26 20.00 -1.37
CA GLN A 97 12.03 21.44 -1.42
C GLN A 97 10.57 21.80 -1.10
N GLY A 98 9.71 20.81 -0.81
CA GLY A 98 8.29 21.02 -0.57
C GLY A 98 7.44 21.16 -1.85
N ASN A 99 8.00 20.84 -3.02
CA ASN A 99 7.20 20.80 -4.24
C ASN A 99 6.35 19.53 -4.23
N LYS A 100 5.07 19.69 -4.56
CA LYS A 100 4.16 18.58 -4.77
C LYS A 100 4.33 18.13 -6.22
N TRP A 101 4.64 16.87 -6.43
CA TRP A 101 4.67 16.21 -7.71
C TRP A 101 3.46 15.29 -7.81
N ILE A 102 2.60 15.58 -8.77
CA ILE A 102 1.27 15.00 -8.91
C ILE A 102 1.19 14.25 -10.24
N GLY A 103 1.14 12.92 -10.16
CA GLY A 103 0.84 12.07 -11.30
C GLY A 103 -0.65 12.05 -11.57
N THR A 104 -1.03 12.03 -12.84
CA THR A 104 -2.43 12.00 -13.25
C THR A 104 -2.71 10.93 -14.29
N HIS A 105 -3.97 10.50 -14.37
CA HIS A 105 -4.43 9.59 -15.40
C HIS A 105 -4.66 10.37 -16.71
N GLY A 106 -3.73 10.22 -17.67
CA GLY A 106 -3.84 10.73 -19.04
C GLY A 106 -3.45 12.21 -19.23
N GLY A 107 -3.19 12.97 -18.16
CA GLY A 107 -2.78 14.37 -18.23
C GLY A 107 -1.27 14.61 -18.15
N GLY A 108 -0.50 13.60 -17.74
CA GLY A 108 0.93 13.69 -17.45
C GLY A 108 1.20 14.00 -15.98
N LEU A 109 2.27 14.75 -15.73
CA LEU A 109 2.78 15.09 -14.41
C LEU A 109 2.66 16.60 -14.17
N ALA A 110 2.19 16.99 -12.98
CA ALA A 110 2.19 18.38 -12.54
C ALA A 110 3.12 18.56 -11.35
N ARG A 111 3.81 19.70 -11.29
CA ARG A 111 4.60 20.15 -10.14
C ARG A 111 4.03 21.44 -9.60
N PHE A 112 3.75 21.49 -8.31
CA PHE A 112 3.24 22.66 -7.61
C PHE A 112 4.16 23.06 -6.46
N ASP A 113 4.71 24.28 -6.52
CA ASP A 113 5.62 24.82 -5.50
C ASP A 113 4.88 25.57 -4.37
N GLY A 114 3.54 25.56 -4.37
CA GLY A 114 2.71 26.35 -3.46
C GLY A 114 2.23 27.68 -4.06
N LYS A 115 2.78 28.10 -5.20
CA LYS A 115 2.43 29.34 -5.91
C LYS A 115 2.20 29.13 -7.40
N THR A 116 3.05 28.34 -8.04
CA THR A 116 3.07 28.14 -9.49
C THR A 116 3.00 26.66 -9.85
N TRP A 117 2.31 26.41 -10.97
CA TRP A 117 2.18 25.10 -11.58
C TRP A 117 3.16 24.97 -12.74
N ARG A 118 3.80 23.81 -12.85
CA ARG A 118 4.57 23.40 -14.03
C ARG A 118 4.14 22.01 -14.44
N ASN A 119 3.82 21.85 -15.72
CA ASN A 119 3.25 20.63 -16.26
C ASN A 119 4.27 19.96 -17.20
N PHE A 120 4.29 18.63 -17.20
CA PHE A 120 5.15 17.79 -18.02
C PHE A 120 4.29 16.72 -18.71
N ASN A 121 4.47 16.58 -20.01
CA ASN A 121 3.74 15.63 -20.85
C ASN A 121 4.68 15.14 -21.97
N VAL A 122 4.23 14.29 -22.89
CA VAL A 122 4.99 13.89 -24.07
C VAL A 122 5.46 15.15 -24.82
N PRO A 123 6.76 15.31 -25.15
CA PRO A 123 7.81 14.28 -25.15
C PRO A 123 8.68 14.17 -23.89
N ASP A 124 8.43 14.95 -22.82
CA ASP A 124 9.17 14.82 -21.55
C ASP A 124 8.94 13.44 -20.93
N LEU A 125 7.69 12.97 -20.95
CA LEU A 125 7.29 11.65 -20.47
C LEU A 125 7.21 10.65 -21.62
N ALA A 126 7.44 9.38 -21.33
CA ALA A 126 7.19 8.29 -22.28
C ALA A 126 5.71 8.20 -22.69
N ASP A 127 4.83 8.54 -21.74
CA ASP A 127 3.37 8.45 -21.87
C ASP A 127 2.69 9.27 -20.75
N PRO A 128 1.51 9.87 -20.98
CA PRO A 128 0.87 10.79 -20.02
C PRO A 128 0.14 10.11 -18.86
N TYR A 129 0.07 8.78 -18.81
CA TYR A 129 -0.54 8.05 -17.70
C TYR A 129 0.50 7.79 -16.62
N VAL A 130 0.60 8.67 -15.61
CA VAL A 130 1.59 8.55 -14.53
C VAL A 130 0.94 7.85 -13.34
N TYR A 131 1.55 6.79 -12.78
CA TYR A 131 0.94 6.01 -11.68
C TYR A 131 1.69 6.06 -10.36
N ASP A 132 3.01 6.20 -10.41
CA ASP A 132 3.82 6.33 -9.21
C ASP A 132 5.03 7.21 -9.49
N ILE A 133 5.57 7.80 -8.42
CA ILE A 133 6.74 8.68 -8.45
C ILE A 133 7.68 8.25 -7.34
N LEU A 134 8.97 8.19 -7.66
CA LEU A 134 10.03 7.84 -6.71
C LEU A 134 11.22 8.77 -6.92
N PHE A 135 11.75 9.32 -5.83
CA PHE A 135 13.03 10.03 -5.85
C PHE A 135 14.14 9.07 -5.42
N ASP A 136 15.15 8.90 -6.27
CA ASP A 136 16.29 8.04 -5.95
C ASP A 136 17.33 8.75 -5.07
N ARG A 137 18.37 8.00 -4.64
CA ARG A 137 19.40 8.49 -3.72
C ARG A 137 20.20 9.70 -4.23
N VAL A 138 20.24 9.90 -5.54
CA VAL A 138 20.95 11.03 -6.17
C VAL A 138 20.01 12.16 -6.56
N GLY A 139 18.73 12.07 -6.16
CA GLY A 139 17.73 13.12 -6.37
C GLY A 139 17.06 13.08 -7.75
N ARG A 140 17.27 12.03 -8.55
CA ARG A 140 16.51 11.89 -9.81
C ARG A 140 15.10 11.42 -9.49
N MET A 141 14.15 11.95 -10.24
CA MET A 141 12.76 11.53 -10.15
C MET A 141 12.47 10.46 -11.19
N TRP A 142 11.88 9.37 -10.75
CA TRP A 142 11.35 8.29 -11.58
C TRP A 142 9.83 8.41 -11.59
N ALA A 143 9.21 8.36 -12.77
CA ALA A 143 7.77 8.39 -12.97
C ALA A 143 7.35 7.11 -13.72
N ALA A 144 6.51 6.29 -13.10
CA ALA A 144 5.94 5.09 -13.70
C ALA A 144 4.85 5.46 -14.71
N ASN A 145 4.96 4.98 -15.95
CA ASN A 145 4.06 5.30 -17.05
C ASN A 145 3.47 4.05 -17.71
N TRP A 146 2.42 4.21 -18.54
CA TRP A 146 1.94 3.13 -19.43
C TRP A 146 2.84 2.83 -20.62
N LYS A 147 3.98 3.50 -20.74
CA LYS A 147 4.97 3.19 -21.78
C LYS A 147 6.38 3.16 -21.21
N GLY A 148 6.50 2.52 -20.06
CA GLY A 148 7.74 2.29 -19.33
C GLY A 148 7.89 3.23 -18.15
N VAL A 149 9.10 3.71 -17.93
CA VAL A 149 9.43 4.62 -16.83
C VAL A 149 10.19 5.82 -17.36
N SER A 150 9.81 7.02 -16.92
CA SER A 150 10.49 8.27 -17.28
C SER A 150 11.32 8.78 -16.11
N ILE A 151 12.55 9.22 -16.37
CA ILE A 151 13.53 9.64 -15.37
C ILE A 151 13.91 11.08 -15.65
N PHE A 152 13.81 11.92 -14.64
CA PHE A 152 14.18 13.33 -14.68
C PHE A 152 15.39 13.59 -13.78
N ASP A 153 16.45 14.14 -14.35
CA ASP A 153 17.68 14.49 -13.61
C ASP A 153 17.69 15.92 -13.04
N GLY A 154 16.58 16.63 -13.17
CA GLY A 154 16.48 18.07 -12.86
C GLY A 154 16.56 18.96 -14.11
N THR A 155 17.06 18.42 -15.22
CA THR A 155 17.25 19.14 -16.49
C THR A 155 16.76 18.38 -17.71
N HIS A 156 17.01 17.07 -17.79
CA HIS A 156 16.70 16.21 -18.92
C HIS A 156 15.81 15.06 -18.51
N TRP A 157 15.01 14.61 -19.49
CA TRP A 157 14.20 13.42 -19.39
C TRP A 157 14.82 12.28 -20.19
N LYS A 158 14.76 11.08 -19.63
CA LYS A 158 15.10 9.82 -20.31
C LYS A 158 14.08 8.77 -19.93
N SER A 159 13.65 7.96 -20.88
CA SER A 159 12.73 6.86 -20.62
C SER A 159 13.33 5.50 -20.94
N TYR A 160 12.89 4.49 -20.21
CA TYR A 160 13.12 3.08 -20.51
C TYR A 160 11.79 2.38 -20.72
N THR A 161 11.75 1.46 -21.67
CA THR A 161 10.57 0.72 -22.13
C THR A 161 10.84 -0.79 -22.11
N LYS A 162 9.87 -1.58 -22.56
CA LYS A 162 10.04 -3.02 -22.81
C LYS A 162 11.20 -3.33 -23.76
N LYS A 163 11.51 -2.43 -24.70
CA LYS A 163 12.65 -2.59 -25.62
C LYS A 163 14.01 -2.49 -24.92
N ASP A 164 14.07 -1.81 -23.78
CA ASP A 164 15.28 -1.61 -23.00
C ASP A 164 15.51 -2.73 -21.97
N GLY A 165 14.48 -3.54 -21.68
CA GLY A 165 14.57 -4.71 -20.81
C GLY A 165 13.52 -4.80 -19.71
N ILE A 166 12.59 -3.83 -19.62
CA ILE A 166 11.43 -3.94 -18.71
C ILE A 166 10.53 -5.08 -19.19
N VAL A 167 9.99 -5.88 -18.27
CA VAL A 167 9.15 -7.05 -18.63
C VAL A 167 7.86 -6.65 -19.36
N ASP A 168 7.30 -5.50 -19.01
CA ASP A 168 6.14 -4.92 -19.65
C ASP A 168 6.19 -3.38 -19.66
N ASP A 169 5.53 -2.77 -20.65
CA ASP A 169 5.50 -1.31 -20.79
C ASP A 169 4.59 -0.65 -19.77
N TRP A 170 3.62 -1.36 -19.20
CA TRP A 170 2.69 -0.76 -18.23
C TRP A 170 3.28 -0.82 -16.83
N VAL A 171 3.97 0.25 -16.43
CA VAL A 171 4.57 0.39 -15.10
C VAL A 171 3.61 1.12 -14.17
N TYR A 172 3.35 0.54 -12.99
CA TYR A 172 2.39 1.05 -12.01
C TYR A 172 3.03 1.41 -10.67
N ALA A 173 4.10 0.72 -10.27
CA ALA A 173 4.69 0.90 -8.95
C ALA A 173 6.21 0.99 -9.02
N LEU A 174 6.79 1.80 -8.14
CA LEU A 174 8.23 1.96 -8.00
C LEU A 174 8.65 1.76 -6.55
N ALA A 175 9.73 1.02 -6.33
CA ALA A 175 10.40 0.97 -5.03
C ALA A 175 11.92 1.00 -5.22
N MET A 176 12.62 1.62 -4.27
CA MET A 176 14.08 1.59 -4.22
C MET A 176 14.51 0.74 -3.03
N ASP A 177 15.38 -0.23 -3.27
CA ASP A 177 15.91 -1.03 -2.19
C ASP A 177 17.12 -0.37 -1.49
N ARG A 178 17.63 -1.04 -0.45
CA ARG A 178 18.72 -0.49 0.38
C ARG A 178 20.03 -0.33 -0.37
N ASP A 179 20.22 -1.07 -1.46
CA ASP A 179 21.39 -1.01 -2.32
C ASP A 179 21.23 0.04 -3.44
N GLY A 180 20.07 0.71 -3.51
CA GLY A 180 19.77 1.70 -4.54
C GLY A 180 19.26 1.10 -5.85
N VAL A 181 18.92 -0.19 -5.86
CA VAL A 181 18.30 -0.85 -7.03
C VAL A 181 16.84 -0.41 -7.11
N ILE A 182 16.41 -0.07 -8.31
CA ILE A 182 15.03 0.32 -8.59
C ILE A 182 14.23 -0.93 -8.99
N TRP A 183 13.10 -1.13 -8.33
CA TRP A 183 12.14 -2.19 -8.60
C TRP A 183 10.90 -1.56 -9.24
N LEU A 184 10.50 -2.09 -10.39
CA LEU A 184 9.37 -1.66 -11.19
C LEU A 184 8.29 -2.74 -11.15
N GLY A 185 7.13 -2.41 -10.62
CA GLY A 185 5.92 -3.20 -10.75
C GLY A 185 5.21 -2.89 -12.06
N THR A 186 4.91 -3.91 -12.86
CA THR A 186 4.30 -3.76 -14.19
C THR A 186 3.06 -4.66 -14.35
N GLU A 187 2.30 -4.56 -15.46
CA GLU A 187 1.20 -5.52 -15.74
C GLU A 187 1.73 -6.96 -15.97
N GLY A 188 2.99 -7.09 -16.40
CA GLY A 188 3.62 -8.36 -16.79
C GLY A 188 4.61 -8.94 -15.79
N GLY A 189 4.75 -8.34 -14.61
CA GLY A 189 5.58 -8.82 -13.52
C GLY A 189 6.41 -7.71 -12.86
N VAL A 190 7.51 -8.12 -12.23
CA VAL A 190 8.45 -7.23 -11.56
C VAL A 190 9.74 -7.12 -12.37
N THR A 191 10.26 -5.92 -12.60
CA THR A 191 11.61 -5.71 -13.15
C THR A 191 12.50 -5.03 -12.12
N ARG A 192 13.72 -5.51 -11.89
CA ARG A 192 14.75 -4.78 -11.14
C ARG A 192 15.77 -4.14 -12.06
N TYR A 193 16.27 -2.97 -11.69
CA TYR A 193 17.29 -2.21 -12.41
C TYR A 193 18.37 -1.70 -11.46
N ASP A 194 19.60 -2.16 -11.68
CA ASP A 194 20.78 -1.82 -10.85
C ASP A 194 21.58 -0.62 -11.38
N GLY A 195 21.05 0.13 -12.34
CA GLY A 195 21.76 1.20 -13.04
C GLY A 195 22.46 0.73 -14.33
N GLN A 196 22.58 -0.58 -14.55
CA GLN A 196 23.21 -1.14 -15.75
C GLN A 196 22.36 -2.20 -16.43
N ARG A 197 21.68 -3.06 -15.67
CA ARG A 197 20.98 -4.24 -16.17
C ARG A 197 19.56 -4.30 -15.65
N PHE A 198 18.66 -4.71 -16.54
CA PHE A 198 17.29 -5.10 -16.19
C PHE A 198 17.23 -6.61 -15.98
N VAL A 199 16.57 -7.04 -14.90
CA VAL A 199 16.28 -8.45 -14.63
C VAL A 199 14.84 -8.56 -14.15
N SER A 200 14.08 -9.47 -14.75
CA SER A 200 12.64 -9.55 -14.54
C SER A 200 12.21 -10.86 -13.89
N TYR A 201 11.11 -10.78 -13.14
CA TYR A 201 10.47 -11.87 -12.44
C TYR A 201 8.99 -11.86 -12.76
N THR A 202 8.45 -13.03 -13.07
CA THR A 202 7.06 -13.27 -13.40
C THR A 202 6.49 -14.33 -12.48
N HIS A 203 5.24 -14.72 -12.70
CA HIS A 203 4.60 -15.81 -12.00
C HIS A 203 5.38 -17.12 -12.12
N LYS A 204 6.10 -17.34 -13.23
CA LYS A 204 6.99 -18.51 -13.39
C LYS A 204 8.14 -18.54 -12.38
N ASP A 205 8.52 -17.38 -11.86
CA ASP A 205 9.58 -17.21 -10.87
C ASP A 205 9.04 -17.23 -9.42
N GLY A 206 7.72 -17.24 -9.26
CA GLY A 206 7.03 -17.28 -7.95
C GLY A 206 6.29 -15.99 -7.56
N VAL A 207 6.18 -15.01 -8.47
CA VAL A 207 5.39 -13.79 -8.23
C VAL A 207 3.89 -14.11 -8.22
N GLY A 208 3.16 -13.72 -7.18
CA GLY A 208 1.73 -13.97 -7.05
C GLY A 208 1.40 -15.43 -6.72
N ALA A 209 0.29 -15.65 -6.02
CA ALA A 209 -0.20 -16.98 -5.70
C ALA A 209 -0.92 -17.60 -6.90
N ASP A 210 -0.90 -18.94 -7.00
CA ASP A 210 -1.68 -19.66 -7.99
C ASP A 210 -3.19 -19.42 -7.80
N LEU A 211 -3.96 -19.50 -8.89
CA LEU A 211 -5.41 -19.36 -8.87
C LEU A 211 -6.08 -20.35 -7.88
N GLN A 212 -5.52 -21.54 -7.71
CA GLN A 212 -6.03 -22.53 -6.74
C GLN A 212 -5.71 -22.15 -5.28
N ALA A 213 -4.64 -21.40 -5.07
CA ALA A 213 -4.19 -20.92 -3.76
C ALA A 213 -5.06 -19.77 -3.24
N ILE A 214 -5.73 -19.01 -4.12
CA ILE A 214 -6.60 -17.90 -3.71
C ILE A 214 -8.03 -18.31 -3.30
N GLY A 215 -8.47 -19.54 -3.65
CA GLY A 215 -9.78 -20.06 -3.25
C GLY A 215 -10.94 -19.60 -4.13
N SER A 216 -12.02 -19.09 -3.51
CA SER A 216 -13.20 -18.62 -4.23
C SER A 216 -13.09 -17.14 -4.57
N TYR A 217 -13.19 -16.84 -5.86
CA TYR A 217 -13.28 -15.49 -6.42
C TYR A 217 -14.75 -15.05 -6.39
N GLU A 218 -15.09 -14.06 -5.56
CA GLU A 218 -16.34 -13.32 -5.72
C GLU A 218 -16.15 -12.25 -6.80
N LYS A 219 -17.12 -12.14 -7.73
CA LYS A 219 -17.11 -11.11 -8.77
C LYS A 219 -16.90 -9.73 -8.15
N MET A 220 -15.95 -8.99 -8.70
CA MET A 220 -15.54 -7.65 -8.26
C MET A 220 -16.72 -6.73 -7.91
N ALA A 221 -16.68 -6.12 -6.71
CA ALA A 221 -17.42 -4.90 -6.45
C ALA A 221 -16.69 -3.64 -6.99
N ASN A 222 -15.37 -3.74 -7.24
CA ASN A 222 -14.55 -2.57 -7.54
C ASN A 222 -13.24 -2.90 -8.32
N PRO A 223 -13.26 -2.89 -9.66
CA PRO A 223 -12.02 -3.03 -10.45
C PRO A 223 -11.10 -1.81 -10.30
N SER A 224 -9.80 -2.00 -10.51
CA SER A 224 -8.83 -0.89 -10.54
C SER A 224 -9.27 0.17 -11.57
N PHE A 225 -8.91 1.44 -11.36
CA PHE A 225 -9.37 2.55 -12.22
C PHE A 225 -9.05 2.33 -13.72
N HIS A 226 -7.95 1.64 -14.02
CA HIS A 226 -7.61 1.17 -15.36
C HIS A 226 -8.69 0.25 -15.95
N HIS A 227 -9.13 -0.78 -15.21
CA HIS A 227 -10.18 -1.69 -15.66
C HIS A 227 -11.59 -1.07 -15.66
N ARG A 228 -11.81 0.02 -14.91
CA ARG A 228 -13.04 0.83 -15.01
C ARG A 228 -13.12 1.61 -16.33
N THR A 229 -12.00 1.86 -17.01
CA THR A 229 -11.91 2.78 -18.15
C THR A 229 -11.45 2.14 -19.46
N THR A 230 -10.95 0.90 -19.45
CA THR A 230 -10.61 0.13 -20.67
C THR A 230 -11.81 -0.71 -21.16
N PRO A 231 -12.41 -0.41 -22.32
CA PRO A 231 -13.51 -1.21 -22.86
C PRO A 231 -13.09 -2.66 -23.18
N GLY A 232 -13.87 -3.65 -22.76
CA GLY A 232 -13.69 -5.06 -23.15
C GLY A 232 -12.74 -5.91 -22.29
N LYS A 233 -12.17 -5.38 -21.21
CA LYS A 233 -11.40 -6.13 -20.20
C LYS A 233 -12.20 -6.38 -18.90
N GLU A 234 -13.49 -6.69 -19.04
CA GLU A 234 -14.31 -7.10 -17.91
C GLU A 234 -14.06 -8.57 -17.58
N ALA A 235 -13.55 -8.77 -16.36
CA ALA A 235 -13.76 -9.95 -15.52
C ALA A 235 -12.96 -11.23 -15.79
N GLU A 236 -11.64 -11.18 -15.54
CA GLU A 236 -11.04 -12.13 -14.59
C GLU A 236 -10.11 -11.35 -13.67
N GLY A 237 -10.55 -11.13 -12.43
CA GLY A 237 -9.79 -10.42 -11.40
C GLY A 237 -8.66 -11.25 -10.82
N TYR A 238 -7.86 -11.82 -11.70
CA TYR A 238 -6.70 -12.60 -11.36
C TYR A 238 -5.64 -12.36 -12.42
N ASN A 239 -4.65 -11.55 -12.08
CA ASN A 239 -3.40 -11.48 -12.81
C ASN A 239 -2.24 -11.48 -11.79
N PRO A 240 -1.55 -12.62 -11.58
CA PRO A 240 -0.46 -12.71 -10.62
C PRO A 240 0.77 -11.89 -11.03
N ASN A 241 0.84 -11.47 -12.29
CA ASN A 241 1.90 -10.62 -12.81
C ASN A 241 1.58 -9.13 -12.73
N TYR A 242 0.32 -8.75 -12.47
CA TYR A 242 -0.06 -7.34 -12.45
C TYR A 242 0.27 -6.75 -11.10
N ILE A 243 1.38 -6.03 -11.03
CA ILE A 243 1.92 -5.44 -9.81
C ILE A 243 1.45 -4.00 -9.67
N LEU A 244 0.67 -3.71 -8.63
CA LEU A 244 0.06 -2.41 -8.36
C LEU A 244 0.79 -1.61 -7.28
N ALA A 245 1.48 -2.29 -6.38
CA ALA A 245 2.20 -1.67 -5.27
C ALA A 245 3.56 -2.33 -5.07
N ALA A 246 4.54 -1.55 -4.62
CA ALA A 246 5.87 -2.02 -4.31
C ALA A 246 6.41 -1.30 -3.06
N ALA A 247 7.02 -2.04 -2.14
CA ALA A 247 7.67 -1.48 -0.96
C ALA A 247 8.88 -2.32 -0.56
N VAL A 248 9.80 -1.75 0.23
CA VAL A 248 10.99 -2.45 0.73
C VAL A 248 11.08 -2.26 2.24
N ASP A 249 11.21 -3.37 2.98
CA ASP A 249 11.30 -3.35 4.45
C ASP A 249 12.73 -3.12 4.96
N SER A 250 12.89 -3.03 6.29
CA SER A 250 14.20 -2.80 6.90
C SER A 250 15.17 -3.98 6.76
N GLN A 251 14.70 -5.15 6.36
CA GLN A 251 15.51 -6.33 6.10
C GLN A 251 15.87 -6.47 4.63
N ASN A 252 15.54 -5.46 3.80
CA ASN A 252 15.74 -5.45 2.35
C ASN A 252 14.90 -6.50 1.60
N ASN A 253 13.80 -6.97 2.19
CA ASN A 253 12.81 -7.74 1.45
C ASN A 253 11.92 -6.79 0.64
N LYS A 254 11.56 -7.23 -0.56
CA LYS A 254 10.74 -6.46 -1.49
C LYS A 254 9.33 -7.04 -1.42
N TRP A 255 8.35 -6.18 -1.24
CA TRP A 255 6.95 -6.52 -1.14
C TRP A 255 6.23 -5.98 -2.36
N PHE A 256 5.43 -6.82 -3.00
CA PHE A 256 4.74 -6.51 -4.25
C PHE A 256 3.27 -6.88 -4.14
N GLY A 257 2.42 -5.88 -4.32
CA GLY A 257 0.98 -6.05 -4.33
C GLY A 257 0.50 -6.45 -5.71
N THR A 258 -0.28 -7.52 -5.81
CA THR A 258 -0.78 -8.02 -7.10
C THR A 258 -2.27 -7.72 -7.31
N TRP A 259 -2.71 -7.77 -8.58
CA TRP A 259 -4.13 -7.70 -8.93
C TRP A 259 -4.79 -9.09 -8.81
N GLY A 260 -5.08 -9.50 -7.58
CA GLY A 260 -5.90 -10.67 -7.29
C GLY A 260 -5.14 -11.94 -6.89
N ALA A 261 -3.81 -11.90 -6.85
CA ALA A 261 -2.96 -13.03 -6.43
C ALA A 261 -2.28 -12.81 -5.07
N GLY A 262 -2.75 -11.83 -4.29
CA GLY A 262 -2.26 -11.53 -2.95
C GLY A 262 -0.98 -10.69 -2.93
N LEU A 263 -0.26 -10.76 -1.81
CA LEU A 263 0.95 -9.99 -1.53
C LEU A 263 2.19 -10.87 -1.65
N SER A 264 3.07 -10.55 -2.58
CA SER A 264 4.31 -11.30 -2.82
C SER A 264 5.50 -10.66 -2.12
N ARG A 265 6.31 -11.45 -1.43
CA ARG A 265 7.58 -11.05 -0.80
C ARG A 265 8.75 -11.73 -1.51
N PHE A 266 9.79 -10.96 -1.80
CA PHE A 266 11.07 -11.47 -2.29
C PHE A 266 12.19 -11.14 -1.29
N ASP A 267 12.82 -12.18 -0.74
CA ASP A 267 13.92 -12.05 0.25
C ASP A 267 15.32 -11.91 -0.39
N GLY A 268 15.38 -11.78 -1.72
CA GLY A 268 16.62 -11.82 -2.49
C GLY A 268 16.96 -13.20 -3.07
N LYS A 269 16.27 -14.26 -2.62
CA LYS A 269 16.47 -15.64 -3.08
C LYS A 269 15.17 -16.35 -3.43
N ARG A 270 14.10 -16.12 -2.67
CA ARG A 270 12.83 -16.83 -2.74
C ARG A 270 11.66 -15.87 -2.75
N TRP A 271 10.65 -16.26 -3.51
CA TRP A 271 9.34 -15.65 -3.48
C TRP A 271 8.45 -16.37 -2.47
N THR A 272 7.66 -15.61 -1.71
CA THR A 272 6.65 -16.12 -0.79
C THR A 272 5.42 -15.23 -0.91
N THR A 273 4.26 -15.81 -1.15
CA THR A 273 3.03 -15.05 -1.37
C THR A 273 2.02 -15.32 -0.27
N TYR A 274 1.40 -14.24 0.22
CA TYR A 274 0.35 -14.27 1.23
C TYR A 274 -0.99 -13.94 0.58
N THR A 275 -2.05 -14.62 1.02
CA THR A 275 -3.40 -14.50 0.50
C THR A 275 -4.41 -14.33 1.64
N THR A 276 -5.70 -14.24 1.30
CA THR A 276 -6.80 -14.31 2.28
C THR A 276 -6.78 -15.58 3.13
N ARG A 277 -6.17 -16.68 2.66
CA ARG A 277 -5.98 -17.90 3.46
C ARG A 277 -4.93 -17.73 4.57
N ASP A 278 -3.99 -16.83 4.38
CA ASP A 278 -2.92 -16.53 5.35
C ASP A 278 -3.33 -15.44 6.36
N GLY A 279 -4.42 -14.73 6.08
CA GLY A 279 -4.98 -13.71 6.96
C GLY A 279 -5.16 -12.33 6.32
N LEU A 280 -4.86 -12.16 5.03
CA LEU A 280 -5.16 -10.91 4.33
C LEU A 280 -6.67 -10.63 4.29
N SER A 281 -7.03 -9.35 4.31
CA SER A 281 -8.38 -8.82 4.12
C SER A 281 -8.84 -8.93 2.67
N GLY A 282 -7.91 -9.06 1.72
CA GLY A 282 -8.19 -9.20 0.30
C GLY A 282 -6.96 -9.63 -0.50
N ASN A 283 -7.17 -10.04 -1.75
CA ASN A 283 -6.10 -10.48 -2.65
C ASN A 283 -5.76 -9.43 -3.72
N PHE A 284 -6.51 -8.32 -3.79
CA PHE A 284 -6.15 -7.15 -4.58
C PHE A 284 -5.42 -6.17 -3.69
N ILE A 285 -4.14 -5.98 -3.95
CA ILE A 285 -3.31 -5.14 -3.11
C ILE A 285 -3.11 -3.80 -3.82
N SER A 286 -3.74 -2.75 -3.31
CA SER A 286 -3.70 -1.42 -3.92
C SER A 286 -2.46 -0.63 -3.50
N ASP A 287 -2.03 -0.78 -2.24
CA ASP A 287 -0.89 -0.04 -1.68
C ASP A 287 -0.27 -0.79 -0.49
N ILE A 288 0.99 -0.49 -0.21
CA ILE A 288 1.77 -1.10 0.86
C ILE A 288 2.53 -0.02 1.63
N LEU A 289 2.23 0.11 2.91
CA LEU A 289 2.97 0.94 3.85
C LEU A 289 3.76 0.05 4.81
N ILE A 290 5.03 0.37 5.01
CA ILE A 290 5.88 -0.26 6.03
C ILE A 290 6.31 0.85 6.98
N ASP A 291 5.99 0.68 8.27
CA ASP A 291 6.37 1.66 9.28
C ASP A 291 7.82 1.43 9.77
N PRO A 292 8.41 2.37 10.54
CA PRO A 292 9.78 2.22 11.04
C PRO A 292 10.01 1.02 11.98
N GLY A 293 8.94 0.40 12.48
CA GLY A 293 8.99 -0.83 13.28
C GLY A 293 8.93 -2.11 12.46
N ASP A 294 8.91 -2.02 11.12
CA ASP A 294 8.64 -3.09 10.17
C ASP A 294 7.23 -3.70 10.27
N ASP A 295 6.28 -2.98 10.88
CA ASP A 295 4.88 -3.36 10.77
C ASP A 295 4.39 -3.00 9.35
N LEU A 296 3.82 -4.00 8.69
CA LEU A 296 3.37 -3.91 7.31
C LEU A 296 1.86 -3.69 7.29
N TYR A 297 1.44 -2.62 6.61
CA TYR A 297 0.05 -2.24 6.39
C TYR A 297 -0.27 -2.39 4.90
N VAL A 298 -1.26 -3.19 4.60
CA VAL A 298 -1.61 -3.60 3.23
C VAL A 298 -3.03 -3.12 2.95
N ALA A 299 -3.15 -2.19 2.00
CA ALA A 299 -4.44 -1.71 1.53
C ALA A 299 -5.03 -2.70 0.54
N THR A 300 -6.25 -3.19 0.81
CA THR A 300 -6.93 -4.16 -0.05
C THR A 300 -8.35 -3.74 -0.39
N GLU A 301 -8.99 -4.50 -1.28
CA GLU A 301 -10.40 -4.35 -1.64
C GLU A 301 -11.39 -4.68 -0.51
N GLY A 302 -10.89 -5.28 0.59
CA GLY A 302 -11.68 -5.81 1.70
C GLY A 302 -11.25 -5.28 3.07
N GLY A 303 -10.46 -4.21 3.10
CA GLY A 303 -10.01 -3.51 4.30
C GLY A 303 -8.50 -3.30 4.34
N VAL A 304 -7.97 -3.15 5.55
CA VAL A 304 -6.53 -3.06 5.81
C VAL A 304 -6.05 -4.33 6.48
N SER A 305 -5.04 -4.99 5.91
CA SER A 305 -4.30 -6.05 6.60
C SER A 305 -3.06 -5.48 7.28
N VAL A 306 -2.80 -5.88 8.52
CA VAL A 306 -1.61 -5.50 9.27
C VAL A 306 -0.84 -6.74 9.68
N PHE A 307 0.40 -6.87 9.20
CA PHE A 307 1.34 -7.87 9.69
C PHE A 307 2.24 -7.24 10.72
N SER A 308 2.05 -7.65 11.98
CA SER A 308 2.85 -7.18 13.11
C SER A 308 3.19 -8.34 14.02
N ARG A 309 4.45 -8.41 14.47
CA ARG A 309 4.94 -9.45 15.39
C ARG A 309 4.62 -10.87 14.92
N GLY A 310 4.77 -11.14 13.62
CA GLY A 310 4.53 -12.45 13.01
C GLY A 310 3.07 -12.84 12.86
N ARG A 311 2.11 -11.91 13.03
CA ARG A 311 0.67 -12.20 12.96
C ARG A 311 -0.04 -11.20 12.06
N TRP A 312 -0.97 -11.73 11.27
CA TRP A 312 -1.92 -10.93 10.50
C TRP A 312 -3.10 -10.52 11.37
N ASN A 313 -3.46 -9.24 11.29
CA ASN A 313 -4.73 -8.69 11.74
C ASN A 313 -5.38 -8.00 10.55
N ARG A 314 -6.71 -7.90 10.57
CA ARG A 314 -7.47 -7.20 9.53
C ARG A 314 -8.41 -6.21 10.18
N PHE A 315 -8.58 -5.07 9.52
CA PHE A 315 -9.53 -4.04 9.92
C PHE A 315 -10.48 -3.76 8.77
N THR A 316 -11.77 -3.68 9.10
CA THR A 316 -12.86 -3.36 8.17
C THR A 316 -13.74 -2.24 8.74
N THR A 317 -14.82 -1.92 8.06
CA THR A 317 -15.89 -1.04 8.53
C THR A 317 -16.49 -1.48 9.87
N LYS A 318 -16.38 -2.77 10.21
CA LYS A 318 -16.78 -3.28 11.54
C LYS A 318 -15.84 -2.84 12.65
N ASP A 319 -14.60 -2.50 12.32
CA ASP A 319 -13.56 -2.08 13.26
C ASP A 319 -13.40 -0.56 13.33
N GLY A 320 -14.05 0.20 12.43
CA GLY A 320 -14.06 1.65 12.43
C GLY A 320 -13.55 2.33 11.14
N LEU A 321 -13.09 1.57 10.15
CA LEU A 321 -12.78 2.13 8.82
C LEU A 321 -14.03 2.76 8.18
N VAL A 322 -13.85 3.82 7.41
CA VAL A 322 -14.96 4.51 6.73
C VAL A 322 -15.49 3.69 5.54
N ASP A 323 -14.64 2.90 4.89
CA ASP A 323 -14.99 1.98 3.82
C ASP A 323 -13.98 0.83 3.72
N ASP A 324 -14.41 -0.33 3.23
CA ASP A 324 -13.57 -1.53 3.09
C ASP A 324 -12.69 -1.49 1.83
N GLY A 325 -13.06 -0.70 0.81
CA GLY A 325 -12.23 -0.50 -0.37
C GLY A 325 -11.11 0.50 -0.11
N VAL A 326 -9.91 0.00 0.20
CA VAL A 326 -8.74 0.82 0.53
C VAL A 326 -7.78 0.92 -0.67
N PHE A 327 -7.40 2.14 -1.03
CA PHE A 327 -6.55 2.44 -2.18
C PHE A 327 -5.16 2.97 -1.82
N ALA A 328 -5.04 3.67 -0.69
CA ALA A 328 -3.79 4.32 -0.30
C ALA A 328 -3.49 4.03 1.16
N ALA A 329 -2.22 3.86 1.50
CA ALA A 329 -1.74 3.75 2.87
C ALA A 329 -0.49 4.64 3.02
N VAL A 330 -0.55 5.61 3.92
CA VAL A 330 0.58 6.51 4.18
C VAL A 330 0.75 6.75 5.68
N MET A 331 1.96 7.15 6.08
CA MET A 331 2.25 7.52 7.45
C MET A 331 2.47 9.03 7.52
N ASP A 332 1.90 9.68 8.53
CA ASP A 332 2.17 11.09 8.79
C ASP A 332 3.50 11.29 9.52
N PRO A 333 3.99 12.54 9.64
CA PRO A 333 5.23 12.83 10.37
C PRO A 333 5.23 12.45 11.86
N PHE A 334 4.07 12.17 12.45
CA PHE A 334 3.91 11.78 13.85
C PHE A 334 3.83 10.26 14.04
N GLY A 335 3.83 9.49 12.95
CA GLY A 335 3.80 8.03 12.95
C GLY A 335 2.40 7.41 12.94
N SER A 336 1.33 8.21 12.79
CA SER A 336 -0.02 7.70 12.60
C SER A 336 -0.20 7.18 11.18
N LYS A 337 -1.04 6.15 11.03
CA LYS A 337 -1.27 5.49 9.74
C LYS A 337 -2.60 5.93 9.18
N TRP A 338 -2.60 6.30 7.91
CA TRP A 338 -3.73 6.90 7.22
C TRP A 338 -4.06 6.10 5.97
N PHE A 339 -5.35 5.91 5.74
CA PHE A 339 -5.87 5.03 4.71
C PHE A 339 -6.87 5.78 3.84
N GLY A 340 -6.57 5.86 2.56
CA GLY A 340 -7.46 6.43 1.55
C GLY A 340 -8.42 5.37 1.06
N THR A 341 -9.71 5.67 1.02
CA THR A 341 -10.77 4.71 0.71
C THR A 341 -11.71 5.23 -0.38
N LEU A 342 -12.73 4.46 -0.76
CA LEU A 342 -13.81 4.91 -1.64
C LEU A 342 -14.64 6.08 -1.12
N LYS A 343 -14.69 6.29 0.20
CA LYS A 343 -15.60 7.29 0.81
C LYS A 343 -14.88 8.43 1.53
N GLY A 344 -13.56 8.35 1.67
CA GLY A 344 -12.78 9.34 2.40
C GLY A 344 -11.53 8.74 3.01
N ILE A 345 -11.12 9.29 4.15
CA ILE A 345 -9.86 8.91 4.82
C ILE A 345 -10.17 8.33 6.19
N SER A 346 -9.46 7.27 6.56
CA SER A 346 -9.44 6.72 7.92
C SER A 346 -8.03 6.84 8.51
N LYS A 347 -7.91 7.37 9.72
CA LYS A 347 -6.68 7.44 10.51
C LYS A 347 -6.71 6.40 11.62
N LEU A 348 -5.68 5.57 11.70
CA LEU A 348 -5.43 4.68 12.83
C LEU A 348 -4.57 5.41 13.88
N GLU A 349 -5.20 5.78 15.00
CA GLU A 349 -4.56 6.47 16.13
C GLU A 349 -3.75 5.52 17.03
N GLY A 350 -3.98 4.21 16.89
CA GLY A 350 -3.36 3.16 17.70
C GLY A 350 -4.41 2.21 18.26
N PHE A 351 -4.07 1.60 19.40
CA PHE A 351 -4.95 0.67 20.11
C PHE A 351 -5.35 1.26 21.46
N SER A 352 -6.63 1.21 21.80
CA SER A 352 -7.15 1.72 23.06
C SER A 352 -6.47 1.01 24.23
N ALA A 353 -6.22 1.75 25.31
CA ALA A 353 -5.87 1.12 26.57
C ALA A 353 -7.02 0.21 27.06
N PRO A 354 -6.70 -0.83 27.86
CA PRO A 354 -7.65 -1.70 28.55
C PRO A 354 -8.86 -1.03 29.19
#